data_AF-A0A6B3E1N8-F1
#
_entry.id   AF-A0A6B3E1N8-F1
#
_cell.length_a   1.000
_cell.length_b   1.000
_cell.length_c   1.000
_cell.angle_alpha   90.00
_cell.angle_beta   90.00
_cell.angle_gamma   90.00
#
_symmetry.space_group_name_H-M   'P 1'
#
loop_
_entity.id
_entity.type
_entity.pdbx_description
1 polymer ?
#
loop_
_entity_poly.entity_id
_entity_poly.type
_entity_poly.pdbx_seq_one_letter_code
_entity_poly.pdbx_strand_id
1 'polypeptide(L)'
;MAEETPGTEQNDGKPEGDQTQNVNPEGDQGNDPEASLGDAGKKALQEERAARKAAERELADLKQEVSRLRRSNAAVKDVDLDAIKSEIRQEFDQKLLTAEIKAAAAGRLADPADAMRYGDYFEGLSADDSGGIKSALDKLLKDKPYLAAQDSGPKPWGDVGSGPRETPADPEPKNPQERLARAYGRKAN
;
A
#
# COMPACT_ATOMS: atom_id res chain seq x y z
N MET A 1 55.13 42.14 -31.73
CA MET A 1 55.18 43.62 -31.79
C MET A 1 54.16 44.08 -30.77
N ALA A 2 54.58 44.29 -29.52
CA ALA A 2 55.14 45.56 -29.00
C ALA A 2 54.00 46.60 -28.90
N GLU A 3 53.68 47.28 -27.80
CA GLU A 3 54.39 47.68 -26.56
C GLU A 3 53.30 48.23 -25.60
N GLU A 4 53.33 47.89 -24.30
CA GLU A 4 53.66 48.77 -23.17
C GLU A 4 52.53 49.71 -22.66
N THR A 5 52.05 49.42 -21.44
CA THR A 5 51.67 50.41 -20.40
C THR A 5 52.96 51.08 -19.87
N PRO A 6 52.99 52.30 -19.25
CA PRO A 6 52.19 52.67 -18.06
C PRO A 6 51.94 54.19 -17.85
N GLY A 7 51.31 54.58 -16.73
CA GLY A 7 51.24 55.98 -16.31
C GLY A 7 50.45 56.18 -15.00
N THR A 8 51.14 56.07 -13.87
CA THR A 8 50.67 56.40 -12.52
C THR A 8 51.33 57.72 -12.10
N GLU A 9 50.58 58.73 -11.64
CA GLU A 9 51.10 59.89 -10.88
C GLU A 9 49.89 60.57 -10.19
N GLN A 10 49.72 60.37 -8.88
CA GLN A 10 50.09 61.33 -7.82
C GLN A 10 49.30 62.65 -7.90
N ASN A 11 48.37 62.86 -6.95
CA ASN A 11 47.99 64.21 -6.57
C ASN A 11 48.09 64.33 -5.05
N ASP A 12 48.98 65.24 -4.66
CA ASP A 12 49.50 65.49 -3.35
C ASP A 12 48.46 66.11 -2.41
N GLY A 13 48.54 65.71 -1.15
CA GLY A 13 47.89 66.43 -0.07
C GLY A 13 48.54 67.79 0.17
N LYS A 14 47.71 68.76 0.58
CA LYS A 14 48.16 69.81 1.50
C LYS A 14 47.11 70.05 2.59
N PRO A 15 47.50 70.04 3.88
CA PRO A 15 46.63 70.28 5.03
C PRO A 15 46.68 71.76 5.46
N GLU A 16 45.61 72.22 6.13
CA GLU A 16 45.49 73.38 7.03
C GLU A 16 43.96 73.50 7.28
N GLY A 17 43.35 73.30 8.45
CA GLY A 17 43.80 73.54 9.80
C GLY A 17 43.16 74.84 10.32
N ASP A 18 41.92 74.79 10.84
CA ASP A 18 41.53 75.70 11.93
C ASP A 18 40.38 75.14 12.78
N GLN A 19 40.56 75.29 14.08
CA GLN A 19 39.82 74.70 15.20
C GLN A 19 38.61 75.56 15.55
N THR A 20 37.47 75.00 15.90
CA THR A 20 36.91 74.89 17.28
C THR A 20 35.39 74.92 17.07
N GLN A 21 34.52 74.21 17.80
CA GLN A 21 34.36 74.19 19.24
C GLN A 21 33.71 72.89 19.71
N ASN A 22 34.20 72.46 20.87
CA ASN A 22 33.72 71.40 21.73
C ASN A 22 32.41 71.81 22.42
N VAL A 23 31.39 70.95 22.38
CA VAL A 23 30.37 70.84 23.43
C VAL A 23 29.92 69.39 23.53
N ASN A 24 30.41 68.72 24.58
CA ASN A 24 29.74 67.62 25.27
C ASN A 24 29.61 68.08 26.73
N PRO A 25 28.53 67.79 27.48
CA PRO A 25 28.23 66.41 27.84
C PRO A 25 26.74 66.05 27.99
N GLU A 26 26.48 64.74 27.89
CA GLU A 26 25.39 63.93 28.44
C GLU A 26 24.20 64.62 29.13
N GLY A 27 23.01 64.37 28.56
CA GLY A 27 21.70 64.49 29.20
C GLY A 27 20.84 63.28 28.86
N ASP A 28 20.75 62.38 29.83
CA ASP A 28 19.72 61.34 30.01
C ASP A 28 18.35 61.77 29.50
N GLN A 29 17.79 61.04 28.54
CA GLN A 29 16.49 60.37 28.67
C GLN A 29 16.46 59.22 27.66
N GLY A 30 16.15 58.01 28.13
CA GLY A 30 15.77 56.91 27.25
C GLY A 30 14.56 57.30 26.41
N ASN A 31 14.80 57.90 25.24
CA ASN A 31 13.81 58.07 24.20
C ASN A 31 13.59 56.70 23.58
N ASP A 32 12.85 55.86 24.31
CA ASP A 32 12.12 54.79 23.67
C ASP A 32 11.15 55.48 22.68
N PRO A 33 11.33 55.34 21.36
CA PRO A 33 10.44 55.97 20.39
C PRO A 33 8.99 55.47 20.56
N GLU A 34 8.79 54.36 21.28
CA GLU A 34 7.48 53.86 21.67
C GLU A 34 6.87 54.64 22.84
N ALA A 35 7.68 55.26 23.71
CA ALA A 35 7.21 56.06 24.86
C ALA A 35 6.54 57.37 24.46
N SER A 36 6.90 57.94 23.29
CA SER A 36 6.30 59.17 22.73
C SER A 36 4.99 58.93 21.97
N LEU A 37 4.62 57.67 21.75
CA LEU A 37 3.34 57.29 21.18
C LEU A 37 2.34 57.10 22.32
N GLY A 38 1.21 57.80 22.30
CA GLY A 38 0.15 57.57 23.29
C GLY A 38 -0.34 56.11 23.29
N ASP A 39 -1.20 55.74 24.24
CA ASP A 39 -1.65 54.35 24.45
C ASP A 39 -2.16 53.67 23.16
N ALA A 40 -2.81 54.43 22.28
CA ALA A 40 -3.27 53.94 20.97
C ALA A 40 -2.14 53.57 20.01
N GLY A 41 -1.03 54.33 19.98
CA GLY A 41 0.12 54.05 19.11
C GLY A 41 0.96 52.87 19.60
N LYS A 42 1.12 52.72 20.93
CA LYS A 42 1.74 51.53 21.53
C LYS A 42 0.93 50.27 21.24
N LYS A 43 -0.40 50.35 21.32
CA LYS A 43 -1.29 49.24 20.99
C LYS A 43 -1.21 48.84 19.51
N ALA A 44 -1.20 49.81 18.60
CA ALA A 44 -1.05 49.55 17.16
C ALA A 44 0.27 48.84 16.81
N LEU A 45 1.39 49.27 17.42
CA LEU A 45 2.69 48.62 17.23
C LEU A 45 2.74 47.20 17.82
N GLN A 46 2.07 46.97 18.95
CA GLN A 46 1.94 45.63 19.53
C GLN A 46 1.11 44.70 18.63
N GLU A 47 0.02 45.19 18.05
CA GLU A 47 -0.83 44.45 17.12
C GLU A 47 -0.08 44.12 15.82
N GLU A 48 0.66 45.08 15.24
CA GLU A 48 1.50 44.85 14.06
C GLU A 48 2.59 43.79 14.34
N ARG A 49 3.29 43.91 15.48
CA ARG A 49 4.30 42.93 15.90
C ARG A 49 3.68 41.55 16.14
N ALA A 50 2.48 41.49 16.71
CA ALA A 50 1.76 40.23 16.93
C ALA A 50 1.36 39.58 15.59
N ALA A 51 0.82 40.37 14.65
CA ALA A 51 0.47 39.91 13.31
C ALA A 51 1.70 39.41 12.55
N ARG A 52 2.82 40.14 12.62
CA ARG A 52 4.09 39.72 12.00
C ARG A 52 4.61 38.41 12.61
N LYS A 53 4.61 38.27 13.93
CA LYS A 53 5.02 37.02 14.60
C LYS A 53 4.10 35.85 14.24
N ALA A 54 2.79 36.09 14.09
CA ALA A 54 1.85 35.06 13.65
C ALA A 54 2.16 34.60 12.22
N ALA A 55 2.34 35.54 11.28
CA ALA A 55 2.72 35.25 9.91
C ALA A 55 4.08 34.52 9.81
N GLU A 56 5.07 34.92 10.62
CA GLU A 56 6.38 34.25 10.68
C GLU A 56 6.27 32.80 11.20
N ARG A 57 5.38 32.55 12.17
CA ARG A 57 5.10 31.19 12.67
C ARG A 57 4.41 30.33 11.60
N GLU A 58 3.36 30.85 10.96
CA GLU A 58 2.66 30.15 9.88
C GLU A 58 3.60 29.82 8.73
N LEU A 59 4.49 30.75 8.37
CA LEU A 59 5.51 30.56 7.34
C LEU A 59 6.50 29.47 7.75
N ALA A 60 6.93 29.45 9.01
CA ALA A 60 7.80 28.40 9.55
C ALA A 60 7.12 27.02 9.51
N ASP A 61 5.86 26.93 9.94
CA ASP A 61 5.07 25.69 9.94
C ASP A 61 4.85 25.18 8.51
N LEU A 62 4.46 26.06 7.58
CA LEU A 62 4.32 25.74 6.16
C LEU A 62 5.64 25.28 5.54
N LYS A 63 6.77 25.90 5.87
CA LYS A 63 8.09 25.47 5.39
C LYS A 63 8.45 24.09 5.94
N GLN A 64 8.14 23.81 7.20
CA GLN A 64 8.36 22.50 7.80
C GLN A 64 7.50 21.44 7.11
N GLU A 65 6.24 21.73 6.83
CA GLU A 65 5.32 20.80 6.17
C GLU A 65 5.72 20.55 4.71
N VAL A 66 6.07 21.60 3.95
CA VAL A 66 6.60 21.43 2.58
C VAL A 66 7.88 20.61 2.59
N SER A 67 8.76 20.81 3.57
CA SER A 67 9.99 20.01 3.70
C SER A 67 9.70 18.55 4.05
N ARG A 68 8.71 18.31 4.92
CA ARG A 68 8.23 16.96 5.26
C ARG A 68 7.65 16.25 4.04
N LEU A 69 6.73 16.92 3.32
CA LEU A 69 6.10 16.40 2.10
C LEU A 69 7.10 16.15 0.98
N ARG A 70 8.11 17.03 0.82
CA ARG A 70 9.19 16.80 -0.15
C ARG A 70 10.02 15.57 0.19
N ARG A 71 10.35 15.34 1.47
CA ARG A 71 11.07 14.13 1.91
C ARG A 71 10.24 12.87 1.71
N SER A 72 8.95 12.88 2.06
CA SER A 72 8.07 11.73 1.85
C SER A 72 7.84 11.43 0.38
N ASN A 73 7.68 12.45 -0.45
CA ASN A 73 7.51 12.26 -1.90
C ASN A 73 8.82 11.87 -2.59
N ALA A 74 9.98 12.34 -2.12
CA ALA A 74 11.28 11.89 -2.63
C ALA A 74 11.47 10.39 -2.42
N ALA A 75 11.07 9.86 -1.26
CA ALA A 75 11.10 8.41 -0.99
C ALA A 75 10.20 7.58 -1.90
N VAL A 76 9.19 8.19 -2.55
CA VAL A 76 8.28 7.53 -3.49
C VAL A 76 8.71 7.76 -4.95
N LYS A 77 9.37 8.89 -5.26
CA LYS A 77 9.79 9.24 -6.63
C LYS A 77 10.85 8.31 -7.22
N ASP A 78 11.69 7.72 -6.37
CA ASP A 78 12.72 6.77 -6.81
C ASP A 78 12.16 5.34 -6.94
N VAL A 79 10.88 5.13 -6.61
CA VAL A 79 10.18 3.87 -6.85
C VAL A 79 9.52 3.95 -8.21
N ASP A 80 9.92 3.06 -9.12
CA ASP A 80 9.25 2.91 -10.41
C ASP A 80 7.84 2.31 -10.21
N LEU A 81 6.87 3.19 -9.95
CA LEU A 81 5.48 2.82 -9.73
C LEU A 81 4.88 2.09 -10.93
N ASP A 82 5.38 2.34 -12.14
CA ASP A 82 4.85 1.71 -13.33
C ASP A 82 5.41 0.31 -13.51
N ALA A 83 6.68 0.08 -13.17
CA ALA A 83 7.23 -1.28 -13.04
C ALA A 83 6.47 -2.10 -11.99
N ILE A 84 6.24 -1.55 -10.78
CA ILE A 84 5.49 -2.25 -9.72
C ILE A 84 4.05 -2.56 -10.17
N LYS A 85 3.35 -1.60 -10.79
CA LYS A 85 2.01 -1.85 -11.32
C LYS A 85 2.02 -2.94 -12.38
N SER A 86 3.03 -2.98 -13.23
CA SER A 86 3.16 -4.00 -14.28
C SER A 86 3.36 -5.39 -13.68
N GLU A 87 4.19 -5.52 -12.66
CA GLU A 87 4.44 -6.78 -11.94
C GLU A 87 3.16 -7.25 -11.22
N ILE A 88 2.48 -6.36 -10.50
CA ILE A 88 1.21 -6.69 -9.83
C ILE A 88 0.15 -7.16 -10.83
N ARG A 89 0.04 -6.50 -12.00
CA ARG A 89 -0.88 -6.92 -13.05
C ARG A 89 -0.54 -8.30 -13.58
N GLN A 90 0.73 -8.55 -13.90
CA GLN A 90 1.18 -9.85 -14.38
C GLN A 90 0.88 -10.97 -13.38
N GLU A 91 1.17 -10.75 -12.09
CA GLU A 91 0.81 -11.72 -11.05
C GLU A 91 -0.70 -11.97 -10.97
N PHE A 92 -1.49 -10.92 -11.08
CA PHE A 92 -2.94 -11.01 -10.98
C PHE A 92 -3.54 -11.73 -12.20
N ASP A 93 -3.04 -11.44 -13.40
CA ASP A 93 -3.46 -12.08 -14.64
C ASP A 93 -3.15 -13.59 -14.60
N GLN A 94 -1.99 -13.98 -14.07
CA GLN A 94 -1.65 -15.39 -13.84
C GLN A 94 -2.58 -16.05 -12.82
N LYS A 95 -2.83 -15.40 -11.68
CA LYS A 95 -3.75 -15.92 -10.65
C LYS A 95 -5.16 -16.07 -11.22
N LEU A 96 -5.63 -15.11 -12.02
CA LEU A 96 -6.92 -15.13 -12.67
C LEU A 96 -7.02 -16.28 -13.68
N LEU A 97 -6.00 -16.48 -14.52
CA LEU A 97 -5.92 -17.60 -15.44
C LEU A 97 -5.98 -18.95 -14.70
N THR A 98 -5.23 -19.12 -13.61
CA THR A 98 -5.27 -20.36 -12.83
C THR A 98 -6.64 -20.61 -12.19
N ALA A 99 -7.32 -19.55 -11.75
CA ALA A 99 -8.66 -19.65 -11.18
C ALA A 99 -9.68 -20.05 -12.25
N GLU A 100 -9.60 -19.46 -13.44
CA GLU A 100 -10.48 -19.79 -14.57
C GLU A 100 -10.26 -21.23 -15.05
N ILE A 101 -9.00 -21.69 -15.15
CA ILE A 101 -8.70 -23.09 -15.50
C ILE A 101 -9.29 -24.04 -14.45
N LYS A 102 -9.13 -23.75 -13.16
CA LYS A 102 -9.73 -24.57 -12.09
C LYS A 102 -11.26 -24.56 -12.16
N ALA A 103 -11.87 -23.41 -12.44
CA ALA A 103 -13.32 -23.27 -12.59
C ALA A 103 -13.82 -24.08 -13.79
N ALA A 104 -13.15 -23.98 -14.95
CA ALA A 104 -13.47 -24.74 -16.15
C ALA A 104 -13.22 -26.25 -16.00
N ALA A 105 -12.25 -26.64 -15.18
CA ALA A 105 -11.95 -28.02 -14.85
C ALA A 105 -12.94 -28.64 -13.85
N ALA A 106 -13.68 -27.82 -13.09
CA ALA A 106 -14.65 -28.30 -12.12
C ALA A 106 -15.73 -29.17 -12.77
N GLY A 107 -15.92 -30.38 -12.25
CA GLY A 107 -16.85 -31.37 -12.79
C GLY A 107 -16.39 -32.05 -14.08
N ARG A 108 -15.24 -31.64 -14.65
CA ARG A 108 -14.63 -32.29 -15.83
C ARG A 108 -13.46 -33.18 -15.44
N LEU A 109 -12.62 -32.70 -14.53
CA LEU A 109 -11.54 -33.47 -13.92
C LEU A 109 -11.98 -34.05 -12.58
N ALA A 110 -11.42 -35.19 -12.20
CA ALA A 110 -11.63 -35.80 -10.88
C ALA A 110 -11.14 -34.88 -9.74
N ASP A 111 -10.02 -34.17 -9.96
CA ASP A 111 -9.54 -33.07 -9.14
C ASP A 111 -9.24 -31.85 -10.04
N PRO A 112 -9.92 -30.69 -9.84
CA PRO A 112 -9.62 -29.48 -10.60
C PRO A 112 -8.17 -28.99 -10.45
N ALA A 113 -7.50 -29.33 -9.35
CA ALA A 113 -6.09 -28.97 -9.14
C ALA A 113 -5.14 -29.75 -10.08
N ASP A 114 -5.56 -30.89 -10.63
CA ASP A 114 -4.74 -31.67 -11.57
C ASP A 114 -4.42 -30.89 -12.85
N ALA A 115 -5.28 -29.96 -13.26
CA ALA A 115 -5.03 -29.11 -14.42
C ALA A 115 -3.69 -28.36 -14.32
N MET A 116 -3.30 -27.94 -13.11
CA MET A 116 -2.07 -27.19 -12.88
C MET A 116 -0.81 -28.06 -13.03
N ARG A 117 -0.93 -29.38 -12.92
CA ARG A 117 0.18 -30.33 -13.18
C ARG A 117 0.50 -30.43 -14.67
N TYR A 118 -0.39 -29.96 -15.53
CA TYR A 118 -0.29 -30.01 -16.98
C TYR A 118 -0.43 -28.62 -17.60
N GLY A 119 0.30 -27.65 -17.02
CA GLY A 119 0.30 -26.25 -17.44
C GLY A 119 0.61 -26.04 -18.93
N ASP A 120 1.43 -26.92 -19.53
CA ASP A 120 1.82 -26.90 -20.95
C ASP A 120 0.62 -26.83 -21.92
N TYR A 121 -0.52 -27.42 -21.54
CA TYR A 121 -1.75 -27.40 -22.37
C TYR A 121 -2.41 -26.02 -22.41
N PHE A 122 -2.09 -25.17 -21.44
CA PHE A 122 -2.68 -23.86 -21.24
C PHE A 122 -1.69 -22.72 -21.53
N GLU A 123 -0.48 -23.03 -22.01
CA GLU A 123 0.50 -22.03 -22.38
C GLU A 123 -0.02 -21.08 -23.47
N GLY A 124 0.22 -19.78 -23.28
CA GLY A 124 -0.21 -18.74 -24.21
C GLY A 124 -1.69 -18.39 -24.15
N LEU A 125 -2.49 -19.01 -23.28
CA LEU A 125 -3.88 -18.63 -23.05
C LEU A 125 -3.99 -17.44 -22.09
N SER A 126 -5.03 -16.64 -22.30
CA SER A 126 -5.44 -15.58 -21.37
C SER A 126 -6.66 -16.03 -20.57
N ALA A 127 -6.89 -15.42 -19.40
CA ALA A 127 -8.05 -15.71 -18.57
C ALA A 127 -9.39 -15.42 -19.29
N ASP A 128 -9.40 -14.49 -20.24
CA ASP A 128 -10.59 -14.16 -21.03
C ASP A 128 -10.89 -15.21 -22.14
N ASP A 129 -9.94 -16.10 -22.44
CA ASP A 129 -10.08 -17.10 -23.50
C ASP A 129 -10.74 -18.40 -23.00
N SER A 130 -12.00 -18.28 -22.57
CA SER A 130 -12.79 -19.42 -22.11
C SER A 130 -12.92 -20.54 -23.17
N GLY A 131 -12.87 -20.21 -24.46
CA GLY A 131 -12.93 -21.17 -25.57
C GLY A 131 -11.65 -21.97 -25.72
N GLY A 132 -10.50 -21.29 -25.65
CA GLY A 132 -9.18 -21.90 -25.63
C GLY A 132 -8.97 -22.79 -24.42
N ILE A 133 -9.36 -22.34 -23.22
CA ILE A 133 -9.28 -23.13 -21.98
C ILE A 133 -10.10 -24.41 -22.07
N LYS A 134 -11.33 -24.35 -22.59
CA LYS A 134 -12.16 -25.54 -22.81
C LYS A 134 -11.51 -26.51 -23.81
N SER A 135 -10.97 -25.99 -24.89
CA SER A 135 -10.30 -26.79 -25.93
C SER A 135 -9.02 -27.45 -25.41
N ALA A 136 -8.26 -26.75 -24.55
CA ALA A 136 -7.10 -27.29 -23.86
C ALA A 136 -7.49 -28.42 -22.89
N LEU A 137 -8.56 -28.22 -22.11
CA LEU A 137 -9.13 -29.28 -21.25
C LEU A 137 -9.60 -30.50 -22.04
N ASP A 138 -10.22 -30.30 -23.21
CA ASP A 138 -10.63 -31.39 -24.09
C ASP A 138 -9.44 -32.20 -24.60
N LYS A 139 -8.35 -31.53 -24.97
CA LYS A 139 -7.09 -32.19 -25.37
C LYS A 139 -6.49 -32.95 -24.20
N LEU A 140 -6.41 -32.32 -23.02
CA LEU A 140 -5.89 -32.94 -21.81
C LEU A 140 -6.66 -34.23 -21.46
N LEU A 141 -7.99 -34.21 -21.54
CA LEU A 141 -8.83 -35.38 -21.27
C LEU A 141 -8.70 -36.48 -22.32
N LYS A 142 -8.45 -36.13 -23.59
CA LYS A 142 -8.18 -37.10 -24.65
C LYS A 142 -6.85 -37.81 -24.43
N ASP A 143 -5.81 -37.06 -24.07
CA ASP A 143 -4.46 -37.60 -23.87
C ASP A 143 -4.35 -38.33 -22.53
N LYS A 144 -5.10 -37.88 -21.52
CA LYS A 144 -5.08 -38.39 -20.14
C LYS A 144 -6.51 -38.70 -19.66
N PRO A 145 -7.14 -39.75 -20.19
CA PRO A 145 -8.53 -40.09 -19.85
C PRO A 145 -8.71 -40.47 -18.38
N TYR A 146 -7.64 -40.90 -17.69
CA TYR A 146 -7.66 -41.21 -16.27
C TYR A 146 -7.89 -39.99 -15.36
N LEU A 147 -7.77 -38.78 -15.88
CA LEU A 147 -8.06 -37.55 -15.14
C LEU A 147 -9.54 -37.17 -15.17
N ALA A 148 -10.33 -37.78 -16.05
CA ALA A 148 -11.75 -37.47 -16.18
C ALA A 148 -12.47 -37.68 -14.84
N ALA A 149 -13.39 -36.78 -14.52
CA ALA A 149 -14.30 -36.98 -13.41
C ALA A 149 -15.05 -38.30 -13.66
N GLN A 150 -14.85 -39.28 -12.78
CA GLN A 150 -15.73 -40.44 -12.76
C GLN A 150 -17.07 -39.99 -12.21
N ASP A 151 -18.16 -40.53 -12.74
CA ASP A 151 -19.50 -40.47 -12.15
C ASP A 151 -19.53 -41.28 -10.83
N SER A 152 -18.61 -41.03 -9.92
CA SER A 152 -18.83 -41.34 -8.52
C SER A 152 -19.78 -40.24 -8.04
N GLY A 153 -21.06 -40.59 -7.86
CA GLY A 153 -22.08 -39.72 -7.27
C GLY A 153 -21.59 -39.03 -5.98
N PRO A 154 -22.37 -38.07 -5.42
CA PRO A 154 -21.92 -37.18 -4.36
C PRO A 154 -21.07 -37.92 -3.32
N LYS A 155 -19.78 -37.53 -3.22
CA LYS A 155 -18.85 -38.13 -2.27
C LYS A 155 -19.54 -38.13 -0.91
N PRO A 156 -19.77 -39.31 -0.28
CA PRO A 156 -20.42 -39.34 1.01
C PRO A 156 -19.55 -38.50 1.95
N TRP A 157 -20.16 -37.45 2.50
CA TRP A 157 -19.52 -36.59 3.47
C TRP A 157 -19.12 -37.48 4.65
N GLY A 158 -17.84 -37.79 4.74
CA GLY A 158 -17.27 -38.56 5.84
C GLY A 158 -17.39 -37.75 7.11
N ASP A 159 -18.48 -37.93 7.83
CA ASP A 159 -18.51 -37.70 9.27
C ASP A 159 -17.32 -38.48 9.86
N VAL A 160 -16.41 -37.77 10.52
CA VAL A 160 -15.11 -38.24 11.04
C VAL A 160 -15.23 -39.31 12.15
N GLY A 161 -16.39 -39.96 12.29
CA GLY A 161 -16.63 -41.10 13.19
C GLY A 161 -17.34 -42.29 12.56
N SER A 162 -17.70 -42.25 11.27
CA SER A 162 -18.42 -43.36 10.63
C SER A 162 -17.49 -44.25 9.82
N GLY A 163 -16.83 -45.19 10.50
CA GLY A 163 -16.19 -46.33 9.84
C GLY A 163 -17.22 -47.16 9.03
N PRO A 164 -16.76 -48.01 8.09
CA PRO A 164 -17.65 -48.79 7.22
C PRO A 164 -18.58 -49.65 8.09
N ARG A 165 -19.87 -49.30 8.12
CA ARG A 165 -20.90 -50.18 8.70
C ARG A 165 -21.24 -51.23 7.64
N GLU A 166 -20.86 -52.48 7.87
CA GLU A 166 -21.22 -53.61 7.00
C GLU A 166 -22.68 -54.02 7.10
N THR A 167 -23.54 -53.26 7.79
CA THR A 167 -24.95 -53.59 7.95
C THR A 167 -25.84 -52.37 7.67
N PRO A 168 -26.91 -52.52 6.86
CA PRO A 168 -28.00 -51.57 6.85
C PRO A 168 -28.49 -51.40 8.29
N ALA A 169 -28.71 -50.16 8.73
CA ALA A 169 -29.14 -49.87 10.09
C ALA A 169 -30.34 -50.76 10.46
N ASP A 170 -30.19 -51.60 11.48
CA ASP A 170 -31.30 -52.38 12.01
C ASP A 170 -32.43 -51.42 12.38
N PRO A 171 -33.68 -51.70 11.97
CA PRO A 171 -34.80 -50.80 12.24
C PRO A 171 -34.95 -50.57 13.75
N GLU A 172 -35.25 -49.32 14.11
CA GLU A 172 -35.43 -48.92 15.51
C GLU A 172 -36.50 -49.81 16.17
N PRO A 173 -36.19 -50.48 17.30
CA PRO A 173 -37.14 -51.35 17.98
C PRO A 173 -38.38 -50.56 18.41
N LYS A 174 -39.56 -51.11 18.13
CA LYS A 174 -40.84 -50.40 18.27
C LYS A 174 -41.22 -50.15 19.73
N ASN A 175 -40.64 -50.91 20.66
CA ASN A 175 -40.97 -50.82 22.08
C ASN A 175 -39.74 -51.08 22.99
N PRO A 176 -39.80 -50.63 24.26
CA PRO A 176 -38.69 -50.80 25.21
C PRO A 176 -38.33 -52.25 25.49
N GLN A 177 -39.29 -53.19 25.42
CA GLN A 177 -38.99 -54.61 25.61
C GLN A 177 -38.09 -55.16 24.51
N GLU A 178 -38.31 -54.76 23.25
CA GLU A 178 -37.49 -55.20 22.11
C GLU A 178 -36.06 -54.61 22.18
N ARG A 179 -35.89 -53.41 22.76
CA ARG A 179 -34.56 -52.86 23.10
C ARG A 179 -33.81 -53.74 24.10
N LEU A 180 -34.47 -54.13 25.19
CA LEU A 180 -33.87 -55.00 26.20
C LEU A 180 -33.56 -56.39 25.63
N ALA A 181 -34.48 -56.95 24.83
CA ALA A 181 -34.30 -58.25 24.18
C ALA A 181 -33.02 -58.28 23.31
N ARG A 182 -32.80 -57.23 22.50
CA ARG A 182 -31.59 -57.08 21.68
C ARG A 182 -30.33 -56.88 22.53
N ALA A 183 -30.40 -56.03 23.56
CA ALA A 183 -29.25 -55.73 24.43
C ALA A 183 -28.77 -56.96 25.23
N TYR A 184 -29.68 -57.84 25.63
CA TYR A 184 -29.38 -59.02 26.44
C TYR A 184 -29.44 -60.33 25.66
N GLY A 185 -29.46 -60.28 24.31
CA GLY A 185 -29.44 -61.46 23.43
C GLY A 185 -30.62 -62.43 23.62
N ARG A 186 -31.71 -61.98 24.24
CA ARG A 186 -32.87 -62.82 24.54
C ARG A 186 -33.87 -62.64 23.40
N LYS A 187 -34.05 -63.67 22.55
CA LYS A 187 -35.03 -63.63 21.46
C LYS A 187 -36.43 -63.42 22.04
N ALA A 188 -37.16 -62.43 21.53
CA ALA A 188 -38.58 -62.30 21.80
C ALA A 188 -39.28 -63.50 21.14
N ASN A 189 -40.02 -64.28 21.94
CA ASN A 189 -40.97 -65.28 21.42
C ASN A 189 -42.28 -64.60 21.06
#